data_AF-A0A0L1KVM0-F1
#
_entry.id   AF-A0A0L1KVM0-F1
#
_cell.length_a   1.000
_cell.length_b   1.000
_cell.length_c   1.000
_cell.angle_alpha   90.00
_cell.angle_beta   90.00
_cell.angle_gamma   90.00
#
_symmetry.space_group_name_H-M   'P 1'
#
loop_
_entity.id
_entity.type
_entity.pdbx_description
1 polymer ?
#
loop_
_entity_poly.entity_id
_entity_poly.type
_entity_poly.pdbx_seq_one_letter_code
_entity_poly.pdbx_strand_id
1 'polypeptide(L)'
;MCSKVYSAVFFACVDDGIGKFDRSMLSQQELMELFIFGLNKPGKICGNRDDPNDVCEWKGITCNDDGEVEKFLWISNKRDGTGTVGFEFLPWSMKAVNMFMNALSGTIQLADLPGRMEELSLLSNNLTGSLDLDGLPATVRKIGLSSNEFTGEISLENLPIGLESLGLSGNQLSGTICLTSFPPALKTLNLGRNNLEGSLDFTRLSTSMKAMALSENRFSGTIDLGNLPESMTFLNVKNNALSGTLRVPHGLTSRFDGNEQLTVERIEE
;
A
#
# COMPACT_ATOMS: atom_id res chain seq x y z
N MET A 1 33.29 14.74 -31.05
CA MET A 1 32.69 14.64 -29.70
C MET A 1 31.47 13.76 -29.85
N CYS A 2 31.61 12.47 -29.52
CA CYS A 2 30.61 11.45 -29.84
C CYS A 2 29.39 11.54 -28.93
N SER A 3 28.23 11.70 -29.56
CA SER A 3 26.90 11.50 -29.00
C SER A 3 26.80 10.08 -28.44
N LYS A 4 26.56 9.94 -27.12
CA LYS A 4 26.14 8.67 -26.52
C LYS A 4 24.66 8.49 -26.83
N VAL A 5 24.38 7.93 -27.99
CA VAL A 5 23.06 7.35 -28.29
C VAL A 5 22.94 6.09 -27.43
N TYR A 6 22.25 6.18 -26.29
CA TYR A 6 21.76 5.00 -25.58
C TYR A 6 20.69 4.34 -26.45
N SER A 7 21.11 3.43 -27.34
CA SER A 7 20.20 2.41 -27.86
C SER A 7 20.03 1.33 -26.79
N ALA A 8 19.28 1.64 -25.74
CA ALA A 8 18.67 0.62 -24.90
C ALA A 8 17.50 0.02 -25.69
N VAL A 9 17.82 -0.94 -26.57
CA VAL A 9 16.80 -1.76 -27.24
C VAL A 9 16.25 -2.73 -26.20
N PHE A 10 15.17 -2.33 -25.52
CA PHE A 10 14.38 -3.23 -24.70
C PHE A 10 13.44 -4.03 -25.61
N PHE A 11 13.74 -5.31 -25.79
CA PHE A 11 12.77 -6.28 -26.26
C PHE A 11 11.78 -6.56 -25.11
N ALA A 12 10.71 -5.77 -25.06
CA ALA A 12 9.48 -6.26 -24.46
C ALA A 12 8.86 -7.25 -25.48
N CYS A 13 8.75 -8.50 -25.05
CA CYS A 13 8.08 -9.65 -25.69
C CYS A 13 8.98 -10.61 -26.53
N VAL A 14 9.12 -11.81 -25.94
CA VAL A 14 9.42 -13.13 -26.54
C VAL A 14 10.87 -13.39 -26.98
N ASP A 15 11.71 -13.91 -26.08
CA ASP A 15 12.51 -15.15 -26.26
C ASP A 15 13.31 -15.46 -24.98
N ASP A 16 13.24 -16.68 -24.44
CA ASP A 16 13.92 -17.14 -23.21
C ASP A 16 15.44 -17.41 -23.41
N GLY A 17 16.07 -16.78 -24.40
CA GLY A 17 17.42 -17.10 -24.86
C GLY A 17 18.47 -15.99 -24.78
N ILE A 18 18.10 -14.76 -24.41
CA ILE A 18 19.05 -13.64 -24.32
C ILE A 18 19.20 -13.26 -22.85
N GLY A 19 20.44 -13.26 -22.38
CA GLY A 19 20.83 -13.38 -20.98
C GLY A 19 20.01 -12.54 -20.00
N LYS A 20 19.69 -13.16 -18.85
CA LYS A 20 19.16 -12.45 -17.67
C LYS A 20 20.01 -11.21 -17.43
N PHE A 21 19.46 -10.06 -17.79
CA PHE A 21 20.10 -8.77 -17.59
C PHE A 21 20.26 -8.57 -16.07
N ASP A 22 21.51 -8.58 -15.61
CA ASP A 22 21.81 -8.42 -14.19
C ASP A 22 21.66 -6.95 -13.79
N ARG A 23 20.49 -6.62 -13.25
CA ARG A 23 20.13 -5.28 -12.81
C ARG A 23 21.01 -4.76 -11.68
N SER A 24 21.74 -5.64 -10.98
CA SER A 24 22.68 -5.22 -9.93
C SER A 24 23.89 -4.44 -10.49
N MET A 25 24.13 -4.52 -11.80
CA MET A 25 25.21 -3.78 -12.47
C MET A 25 24.79 -2.37 -12.91
N LEU A 26 23.50 -2.02 -12.79
CA LEU A 26 23.02 -0.69 -13.15
C LEU A 26 23.31 0.33 -12.06
N SER A 27 23.63 1.54 -12.49
CA SER A 27 23.65 2.71 -11.62
C SER A 27 22.23 3.08 -11.15
N GLN A 28 22.12 3.81 -10.05
CA GLN A 28 20.83 4.34 -9.59
C GLN A 28 20.16 5.26 -10.64
N GLN A 29 20.97 5.95 -11.45
CA GLN A 29 20.50 6.78 -12.55
C GLN A 29 19.73 5.93 -13.57
N GLU A 30 20.37 4.86 -14.06
CA GLU A 30 19.78 3.95 -15.05
C GLU A 30 18.55 3.22 -14.49
N LEU A 31 18.62 2.78 -13.23
CA LEU A 31 17.48 2.18 -12.54
C LEU A 31 16.28 3.14 -12.48
N MET A 32 16.52 4.39 -12.08
CA MET A 32 15.45 5.38 -12.00
C MET A 32 14.92 5.80 -13.38
N GLU A 33 15.75 5.82 -14.42
CA GLU A 33 15.30 6.04 -15.80
C GLU A 33 14.37 4.93 -16.28
N LEU A 34 14.69 3.66 -15.97
CA LEU A 34 13.83 2.52 -16.25
C LEU A 34 12.54 2.57 -15.42
N PHE A 35 12.63 2.96 -14.16
CA PHE A 35 11.47 3.09 -13.28
C PHE A 35 10.47 4.13 -13.82
N ILE A 36 10.92 5.31 -14.24
CA ILE A 36 10.03 6.35 -14.77
C ILE A 36 9.62 6.10 -16.22
N PHE A 37 10.24 5.15 -16.93
CA PHE A 37 9.94 4.85 -18.33
C PHE A 37 8.47 4.45 -18.53
N GLY A 38 7.89 3.72 -17.56
CA GLY A 38 6.49 3.32 -17.57
C GLY A 38 5.51 4.45 -17.27
N LEU A 39 5.99 5.61 -16.83
CA LEU A 39 5.17 6.76 -16.46
C LEU A 39 4.93 7.68 -17.65
N ASN A 40 3.78 8.36 -17.66
CA ASN A 40 3.46 9.30 -18.71
C ASN A 40 4.28 10.60 -18.55
N LYS A 41 4.79 11.10 -19.68
CA LYS A 41 5.64 12.30 -19.78
C LYS A 41 6.81 12.30 -18.77
N PRO A 42 7.71 11.30 -18.82
CA PRO A 42 8.83 11.19 -17.87
C PRO A 42 9.77 12.40 -17.92
N GLY A 43 9.84 13.12 -19.05
CA GLY A 43 10.59 14.39 -19.14
C GLY A 43 10.14 15.48 -18.16
N LYS A 44 8.90 15.41 -17.62
CA LYS A 44 8.46 16.32 -16.54
C LYS A 44 9.08 15.99 -15.18
N ILE A 45 9.69 14.81 -15.05
CA ILE A 45 10.38 14.31 -13.86
C ILE A 45 11.88 14.55 -14.04
N CYS A 46 12.47 14.05 -15.14
CA CYS A 46 13.91 14.07 -15.38
C CYS A 46 14.44 15.29 -16.17
N GLY A 47 13.56 16.24 -16.53
CA GLY A 47 13.90 17.42 -17.32
C GLY A 47 13.86 17.17 -18.83
N ASN A 48 14.73 16.29 -19.32
CA ASN A 48 14.73 15.84 -20.71
C ASN A 48 14.85 14.31 -20.75
N ARG A 49 14.07 13.65 -21.61
CA ARG A 49 14.09 12.19 -21.70
C ARG A 49 15.34 11.66 -22.43
N ASP A 50 15.81 12.40 -23.43
CA ASP A 50 16.94 11.96 -24.27
C ASP A 50 18.30 12.28 -23.63
N ASP A 51 18.31 13.21 -22.68
CA ASP A 51 19.49 13.67 -21.94
C ASP A 51 19.04 14.09 -20.53
N PRO A 52 18.70 13.12 -19.66
CA PRO A 52 18.17 13.39 -18.33
C PRO A 52 19.21 14.06 -17.45
N ASN A 53 18.74 14.94 -16.56
CA ASN A 53 19.58 15.52 -15.52
C ASN A 53 20.09 14.41 -14.57
N ASP A 54 21.02 14.77 -13.69
CA ASP A 54 21.36 13.92 -12.56
C ASP A 54 20.11 13.58 -11.74
N VAL A 55 19.96 12.31 -11.35
CA VAL A 55 18.76 11.79 -10.68
C VAL A 55 18.41 12.56 -9.41
N CYS A 56 19.41 13.10 -8.69
CA CYS A 56 19.18 13.89 -7.49
C CYS A 56 18.63 15.30 -7.79
N GLU A 57 18.68 15.75 -9.04
CA GLU A 57 18.05 16.99 -9.50
C GLU A 57 16.63 16.78 -10.05
N TRP A 58 16.17 15.53 -10.18
CA TRP A 58 14.85 15.24 -10.73
C TRP A 58 13.74 15.72 -9.81
N LYS A 59 12.64 16.13 -10.44
CA LYS A 59 11.47 16.59 -9.70
C LYS A 59 10.89 15.45 -8.85
N GLY A 60 10.85 15.67 -7.54
CA GLY A 60 10.27 14.73 -6.58
C GLY A 60 11.24 13.65 -6.09
N ILE A 61 12.50 13.67 -6.52
CA ILE A 61 13.55 12.84 -5.93
C ILE A 61 14.12 13.51 -4.68
N THR A 62 14.48 12.71 -3.69
CA THR A 62 15.32 13.13 -2.57
C THR A 62 16.46 12.14 -2.42
N CYS A 63 17.69 12.65 -2.46
CA CYS A 63 18.90 11.89 -2.17
C CYS A 63 19.40 12.18 -0.75
N ASN A 64 20.13 11.23 -0.16
CA ASN A 64 20.83 11.42 1.11
C ASN A 64 22.18 12.15 0.94
N ASP A 65 22.91 12.32 2.05
CA ASP A 65 24.21 13.00 2.06
C ASP A 65 25.29 12.29 1.21
N ASP A 66 25.12 10.99 0.96
CA ASP A 66 26.00 10.18 0.10
C ASP A 66 25.57 10.23 -1.38
N GLY A 67 24.50 10.97 -1.71
CA GLY A 67 23.95 11.08 -3.06
C GLY A 67 23.10 9.88 -3.50
N GLU A 68 22.67 9.00 -2.59
CA GLU A 68 21.81 7.86 -2.92
C GLU A 68 20.34 8.26 -2.91
N VAL A 69 19.58 7.82 -3.90
CA VAL A 69 18.12 8.07 -3.98
C VAL A 69 17.40 7.35 -2.85
N GLU A 70 16.71 8.09 -1.98
CA GLU A 70 15.95 7.53 -0.87
C GLU A 70 14.44 7.70 -1.01
N LYS A 71 13.97 8.72 -1.74
CA LYS A 71 12.54 9.00 -1.86
C LYS A 71 12.16 9.43 -3.25
N PHE A 72 10.97 9.02 -3.67
CA PHE A 72 10.32 9.48 -4.88
C PHE A 72 8.88 9.93 -4.61
N LEU A 73 8.57 11.17 -5.00
CA LEU A 73 7.26 11.80 -4.89
C LEU A 73 6.72 12.18 -6.27
N TRP A 74 5.62 11.56 -6.68
CA TRP A 74 4.95 11.87 -7.93
C TRP A 74 3.43 11.84 -7.73
N ILE A 75 2.85 12.93 -7.24
CA ILE A 75 1.47 12.97 -6.72
C ILE A 75 0.58 13.92 -7.52
N SER A 76 -0.72 13.62 -7.59
CA SER A 76 -1.74 14.55 -8.11
C SER A 76 -1.46 15.11 -9.50
N ASN A 77 -0.92 14.29 -10.42
CA ASN A 77 -0.48 14.73 -11.74
C ASN A 77 -1.63 14.90 -12.76
N LYS A 78 -2.89 14.79 -12.33
CA LYS A 78 -4.09 14.95 -13.17
C LYS A 78 -4.00 14.04 -14.41
N ARG A 79 -4.15 14.62 -15.61
CA ARG A 79 -4.09 13.89 -16.91
C ARG A 79 -2.72 13.28 -17.22
N ASP A 80 -1.66 13.76 -16.56
CA ASP A 80 -0.31 13.25 -16.76
C ASP A 80 0.07 12.15 -15.75
N GLY A 81 -0.82 11.83 -14.80
CA GLY A 81 -0.60 10.78 -13.79
C GLY A 81 -0.84 9.36 -14.28
N THR A 82 -0.73 9.08 -15.57
CA THR A 82 -0.96 7.73 -16.12
C THR A 82 0.35 6.96 -16.25
N GLY A 83 0.27 5.63 -16.36
CA GLY A 83 1.44 4.77 -16.54
C GLY A 83 1.35 3.46 -15.78
N THR A 84 2.46 2.72 -15.78
CA THR A 84 2.66 1.48 -15.03
C THR A 84 3.88 1.60 -14.11
N VAL A 85 3.91 0.81 -13.04
CA VAL A 85 5.00 0.84 -12.05
C VAL A 85 5.67 -0.53 -12.01
N GLY A 86 6.99 -0.56 -12.18
CA GLY A 86 7.82 -1.76 -11.96
C GLY A 86 8.78 -1.52 -10.81
N PHE A 87 8.49 -2.09 -9.63
CA PHE A 87 9.32 -1.91 -8.43
C PHE A 87 10.70 -2.54 -8.55
N GLU A 88 10.88 -3.49 -9.47
CA GLU A 88 12.14 -4.15 -9.76
C GLU A 88 13.23 -3.21 -10.31
N PHE A 89 12.86 -1.97 -10.65
CA PHE A 89 13.76 -0.90 -11.08
C PHE A 89 14.04 0.13 -9.98
N LEU A 90 13.52 -0.06 -8.77
CA LEU A 90 13.86 0.83 -7.65
C LEU A 90 15.28 0.58 -7.15
N PRO A 91 16.08 1.62 -6.86
CA PRO A 91 17.39 1.45 -6.27
C PRO A 91 17.26 0.89 -4.84
N TRP A 92 18.26 0.11 -4.43
CA TRP A 92 18.31 -0.57 -3.13
C TRP A 92 18.26 0.39 -1.92
N SER A 93 18.68 1.64 -2.12
CA SER A 93 18.67 2.73 -1.13
C SER A 93 17.28 3.32 -0.90
N MET A 94 16.30 3.03 -1.76
CA MET A 94 14.96 3.60 -1.71
C MET A 94 14.24 3.23 -0.41
N LYS A 95 13.74 4.25 0.28
CA LYS A 95 13.00 4.16 1.55
C LYS A 95 11.53 4.54 1.39
N ALA A 96 11.19 5.45 0.47
CA ALA A 96 9.81 5.88 0.32
C ALA A 96 9.39 6.16 -1.12
N VAL A 97 8.26 5.59 -1.54
CA VAL A 97 7.62 5.88 -2.83
C VAL A 97 6.19 6.36 -2.59
N ASN A 98 5.92 7.60 -2.98
CA ASN A 98 4.62 8.25 -2.83
C ASN A 98 4.10 8.68 -4.21
N MET A 99 3.15 7.93 -4.77
CA MET A 99 2.59 8.18 -6.10
C MET A 99 1.04 8.21 -6.09
N PHE A 100 0.47 8.78 -5.03
CA PHE A 100 -0.97 8.83 -4.82
C PHE A 100 -1.71 9.89 -5.66
N MET A 101 -3.02 9.70 -5.81
CA MET A 101 -3.94 10.56 -6.57
C MET A 101 -3.52 10.75 -8.03
N ASN A 102 -3.26 9.63 -8.69
CA ASN A 102 -2.92 9.57 -10.10
C ASN A 102 -3.91 8.62 -10.82
N ALA A 103 -3.57 8.18 -12.03
CA ALA A 103 -4.30 7.21 -12.81
C ALA A 103 -3.34 6.10 -13.28
N LEU A 104 -2.45 5.65 -12.38
CA LEU A 104 -1.57 4.51 -12.61
C LEU A 104 -2.44 3.26 -12.81
N SER A 105 -2.01 2.38 -13.71
CA SER A 105 -2.74 1.18 -14.11
C SER A 105 -1.81 -0.03 -14.18
N GLY A 106 -2.39 -1.20 -14.42
CA GLY A 106 -1.65 -2.47 -14.44
C GLY A 106 -1.56 -3.10 -13.05
N THR A 107 -0.65 -4.05 -12.90
CA THR A 107 -0.41 -4.81 -11.66
C THR A 107 0.87 -4.37 -10.98
N ILE A 108 1.01 -4.65 -9.69
CA ILE A 108 2.25 -4.41 -8.92
C ILE A 108 2.74 -5.70 -8.26
N GLN A 109 4.06 -5.82 -8.08
CA GLN A 109 4.70 -6.97 -7.43
C GLN A 109 5.39 -6.50 -6.15
N LEU A 110 4.72 -6.64 -5.00
CA LEU A 110 5.24 -6.11 -3.72
C LEU A 110 6.54 -6.80 -3.27
N ALA A 111 6.79 -8.03 -3.74
CA ALA A 111 8.04 -8.76 -3.49
C ALA A 111 9.28 -8.10 -4.13
N ASP A 112 9.10 -7.25 -5.15
CA ASP A 112 10.18 -6.52 -5.80
C ASP A 112 10.58 -5.23 -5.06
N LEU A 113 9.90 -4.89 -3.96
CA LEU A 113 10.27 -3.72 -3.16
C LEU A 113 11.67 -3.89 -2.53
N PRO A 114 12.51 -2.86 -2.55
CA PRO A 114 13.86 -2.95 -2.02
C PRO A 114 13.85 -3.13 -0.49
N GLY A 115 14.86 -3.83 0.03
CA GLY A 115 14.95 -4.20 1.45
C GLY A 115 15.01 -3.02 2.44
N ARG A 116 15.25 -1.79 1.98
CA ARG A 116 15.24 -0.56 2.80
C ARG A 116 13.91 0.20 2.74
N MET A 117 12.90 -0.31 2.03
CA MET A 117 11.59 0.34 1.89
C MET A 117 10.89 0.47 3.25
N GLU A 118 10.50 1.69 3.60
CA GLU A 118 9.77 2.02 4.83
C GLU A 118 8.32 2.44 4.54
N GLU A 119 8.07 3.11 3.41
CA GLU A 119 6.77 3.70 3.08
C GLU A 119 6.44 3.56 1.59
N LEU A 120 5.28 2.94 1.30
CA LEU A 120 4.71 2.91 -0.04
C LEU A 120 3.29 3.47 -0.01
N SER A 121 3.02 4.47 -0.84
CA SER A 121 1.69 5.03 -1.04
C SER A 121 1.34 5.12 -2.52
N LEU A 122 0.36 4.32 -2.92
CA LEU A 122 -0.27 4.30 -4.24
C LEU A 122 -1.78 4.55 -4.15
N LEU A 123 -2.22 5.22 -3.07
CA LEU A 123 -3.61 5.59 -2.83
C LEU A 123 -4.24 6.29 -4.05
N SER A 124 -5.49 5.96 -4.38
CA SER A 124 -6.26 6.64 -5.43
C SER A 124 -5.57 6.56 -6.80
N ASN A 125 -5.54 5.34 -7.35
CA ASN A 125 -5.07 5.00 -8.69
C ASN A 125 -6.03 3.96 -9.31
N ASN A 126 -5.69 3.41 -10.47
CA ASN A 126 -6.46 2.39 -11.18
C ASN A 126 -5.67 1.07 -11.25
N LEU A 127 -4.92 0.75 -10.19
CA LEU A 127 -4.12 -0.47 -10.12
C LEU A 127 -5.02 -1.68 -9.90
N THR A 128 -4.67 -2.79 -10.54
CA THR A 128 -5.47 -4.03 -10.63
C THR A 128 -4.63 -5.24 -10.19
N GLY A 129 -5.24 -6.41 -10.21
CA GLY A 129 -4.59 -7.68 -9.88
C GLY A 129 -4.75 -8.05 -8.40
N SER A 130 -4.12 -9.16 -8.02
CA SER A 130 -4.06 -9.65 -6.64
C SER A 130 -2.92 -8.98 -5.87
N LEU A 131 -3.06 -8.92 -4.54
CA LEU A 131 -2.01 -8.45 -3.64
C LEU A 131 -1.45 -9.62 -2.85
N ASP A 132 -0.12 -9.76 -2.87
CA ASP A 132 0.62 -10.62 -1.96
C ASP A 132 1.41 -9.74 -0.99
N LEU A 133 0.99 -9.73 0.28
CA LEU A 133 1.64 -8.93 1.33
C LEU A 133 2.77 -9.68 2.03
N ASP A 134 2.90 -10.99 1.82
CA ASP A 134 3.90 -11.82 2.48
C ASP A 134 5.32 -11.49 1.96
N GLY A 135 5.41 -10.96 0.74
CA GLY A 135 6.65 -10.47 0.12
C GLY A 135 7.12 -9.10 0.61
N LEU A 136 6.42 -8.44 1.53
CA LEU A 136 6.82 -7.10 1.98
C LEU A 136 8.15 -7.12 2.76
N PRO A 137 9.06 -6.16 2.51
CA PRO A 137 10.28 -6.03 3.29
C PRO A 137 10.00 -5.80 4.79
N ALA A 138 10.82 -6.38 5.66
CA ALA A 138 10.69 -6.26 7.12
C ALA A 138 10.85 -4.81 7.64
N THR A 139 11.44 -3.93 6.84
CA THR A 139 11.66 -2.50 7.09
C THR A 139 10.41 -1.65 6.87
N VAL A 140 9.39 -2.19 6.18
CA VAL A 140 8.16 -1.45 5.89
C VAL A 140 7.44 -1.07 7.19
N ARG A 141 6.98 0.17 7.24
CA ARG A 141 6.20 0.77 8.34
C ARG A 141 4.83 1.22 7.90
N LYS A 142 4.66 1.63 6.64
CA LYS A 142 3.39 2.15 6.13
C LYS A 142 3.11 1.70 4.71
N ILE A 143 1.91 1.18 4.49
CA ILE A 143 1.40 0.80 3.17
C ILE A 143 0.04 1.47 2.95
N GLY A 144 -0.07 2.24 1.86
CA GLY A 144 -1.32 2.87 1.42
C GLY A 144 -1.67 2.47 -0.01
N LEU A 145 -2.58 1.51 -0.16
CA LEU A 145 -3.08 0.99 -1.44
C LEU A 145 -4.60 1.18 -1.62
N SER A 146 -5.21 1.96 -0.72
CA SER A 146 -6.64 2.30 -0.79
C SER A 146 -7.05 2.94 -2.12
N SER A 147 -8.32 2.83 -2.48
CA SER A 147 -8.94 3.43 -3.67
C SER A 147 -8.23 2.99 -4.94
N ASN A 148 -8.21 1.68 -5.19
CA ASN A 148 -7.71 1.04 -6.40
C ASN A 148 -8.72 -0.01 -6.87
N GLU A 149 -8.33 -0.85 -7.82
CA GLU A 149 -9.14 -1.93 -8.38
C GLU A 149 -8.53 -3.31 -8.06
N PHE A 150 -7.83 -3.44 -6.92
CA PHE A 150 -7.26 -4.72 -6.51
C PHE A 150 -8.35 -5.75 -6.19
N THR A 151 -8.11 -7.01 -6.57
CA THR A 151 -9.06 -8.13 -6.49
C THR A 151 -8.41 -9.35 -5.83
N GLY A 152 -9.16 -10.44 -5.70
CA GLY A 152 -8.65 -11.70 -5.16
C GLY A 152 -8.75 -11.79 -3.65
N GLU A 153 -8.29 -12.93 -3.11
CA GLU A 153 -8.19 -13.13 -1.67
C GLU A 153 -6.97 -12.41 -1.11
N ILE A 154 -7.08 -11.90 0.12
CA ILE A 154 -5.99 -11.21 0.80
C ILE A 154 -5.67 -11.89 2.14
N SER A 155 -4.41 -12.24 2.35
CA SER A 155 -3.89 -12.68 3.65
C SER A 155 -3.23 -11.52 4.38
N LEU A 156 -3.50 -11.39 5.69
CA LEU A 156 -2.87 -10.41 6.58
C LEU A 156 -2.04 -11.10 7.68
N GLU A 157 -1.69 -12.38 7.51
CA GLU A 157 -1.05 -13.18 8.56
C GLU A 157 0.45 -12.92 8.71
N ASN A 158 1.17 -12.66 7.62
CA ASN A 158 2.63 -12.52 7.62
C ASN A 158 3.11 -11.07 7.43
N LEU A 159 2.34 -10.10 7.94
CA LEU A 159 2.71 -8.69 7.85
C LEU A 159 4.02 -8.40 8.61
N PRO A 160 4.86 -7.46 8.12
CA PRO A 160 6.09 -7.08 8.80
C PRO A 160 5.85 -6.67 10.27
N ILE A 161 6.68 -7.19 11.19
CA ILE A 161 6.53 -6.94 12.63
C ILE A 161 6.54 -5.46 13.02
N GLY A 162 7.21 -4.63 12.22
CA GLY A 162 7.29 -3.17 12.41
C GLY A 162 6.20 -2.38 11.69
N LEU A 163 5.26 -3.02 10.98
CA LEU A 163 4.21 -2.31 10.24
C LEU A 163 3.30 -1.54 11.20
N GLU A 164 3.14 -0.24 10.96
CA GLU A 164 2.37 0.68 11.81
C GLU A 164 1.04 1.09 11.17
N SER A 165 0.98 1.14 9.84
CA SER A 165 -0.20 1.59 9.10
C SER A 165 -0.44 0.77 7.84
N LEU A 166 -1.67 0.29 7.69
CA LEU A 166 -2.12 -0.44 6.51
C LEU A 166 -3.47 0.10 6.03
N GLY A 167 -3.49 0.62 4.80
CA GLY A 167 -4.71 1.07 4.12
C GLY A 167 -4.94 0.32 2.82
N LEU A 168 -6.00 -0.48 2.75
CA LEU A 168 -6.44 -1.24 1.57
C LEU A 168 -7.91 -0.92 1.20
N SER A 169 -8.49 0.12 1.78
CA SER A 169 -9.91 0.44 1.66
C SER A 169 -10.33 0.84 0.24
N GLY A 170 -11.53 0.50 -0.21
CA GLY A 170 -12.01 0.89 -1.54
C GLY A 170 -11.29 0.11 -2.63
N ASN A 171 -11.32 -1.21 -2.50
CA ASN A 171 -10.86 -2.18 -3.48
C ASN A 171 -11.96 -3.26 -3.63
N GLN A 172 -11.65 -4.36 -4.31
CA GLN A 172 -12.54 -5.51 -4.50
C GLN A 172 -11.98 -6.77 -3.80
N LEU A 173 -11.15 -6.58 -2.77
CA LEU A 173 -10.48 -7.66 -2.03
C LEU A 173 -11.49 -8.52 -1.28
N SER A 174 -11.22 -9.81 -1.20
CA SER A 174 -12.09 -10.83 -0.61
C SER A 174 -11.32 -11.76 0.32
N GLY A 175 -12.01 -12.74 0.91
CA GLY A 175 -11.45 -13.67 1.89
C GLY A 175 -11.75 -13.27 3.33
N THR A 176 -11.24 -14.08 4.25
CA THR A 176 -11.39 -13.88 5.70
C THR A 176 -10.13 -13.24 6.29
N ILE A 177 -10.27 -12.59 7.44
CA ILE A 177 -9.15 -11.89 8.09
C ILE A 177 -8.98 -12.39 9.51
N CYS A 178 -7.80 -12.93 9.80
CA CYS A 178 -7.40 -13.27 11.15
C CYS A 178 -6.80 -12.03 11.85
N LEU A 179 -7.64 -11.30 12.59
CA LEU A 179 -7.20 -10.11 13.34
C LEU A 179 -6.15 -10.42 14.42
N THR A 180 -6.06 -11.68 14.86
CA THR A 180 -5.16 -12.11 15.93
C THR A 180 -3.68 -12.26 15.50
N SER A 181 -3.41 -12.18 14.19
CA SER A 181 -2.06 -12.29 13.62
C SER A 181 -1.40 -10.94 13.35
N PHE A 182 -2.03 -9.82 13.74
CA PHE A 182 -1.50 -8.50 13.43
C PHE A 182 -0.19 -8.18 14.16
N PRO A 183 0.72 -7.44 13.50
CA PRO A 183 1.99 -7.11 14.10
C PRO A 183 1.82 -6.16 15.30
N PRO A 184 2.69 -6.28 16.32
CA PRO A 184 2.58 -5.53 17.58
C PRO A 184 2.75 -4.02 17.39
N ALA A 185 3.37 -3.58 16.30
CA ALA A 185 3.53 -2.17 15.97
C ALA A 185 2.30 -1.55 15.28
N LEU A 186 1.31 -2.35 14.86
CA LEU A 186 0.19 -1.87 14.05
C LEU A 186 -0.70 -0.92 14.86
N LYS A 187 -0.83 0.32 14.37
CA LYS A 187 -1.61 1.40 15.00
C LYS A 187 -2.89 1.71 14.22
N THR A 188 -2.85 1.58 12.90
CA THR A 188 -3.96 1.98 12.03
C THR A 188 -4.21 0.97 10.94
N LEU A 189 -5.48 0.56 10.80
CA LEU A 189 -5.93 -0.39 9.80
C LEU A 189 -7.18 0.15 9.11
N ASN A 190 -7.16 0.21 7.77
CA ASN A 190 -8.32 0.60 6.99
C ASN A 190 -8.56 -0.38 5.84
N LEU A 191 -9.59 -1.19 5.99
CA LEU A 191 -10.01 -2.24 5.05
C LEU A 191 -11.44 -2.01 4.53
N GLY A 192 -12.04 -0.87 4.85
CA GLY A 192 -13.43 -0.61 4.49
C GLY A 192 -13.67 -0.60 2.97
N ARG A 193 -14.91 -0.80 2.53
CA ARG A 193 -15.30 -0.84 1.10
C ARG A 193 -14.52 -1.92 0.35
N ASN A 194 -14.72 -3.16 0.76
CA ASN A 194 -14.20 -4.36 0.13
C ASN A 194 -15.26 -5.48 0.18
N ASN A 195 -14.86 -6.69 -0.19
CA ASN A 195 -15.66 -7.91 -0.17
C ASN A 195 -15.20 -8.89 0.93
N LEU A 196 -14.67 -8.37 2.04
CA LEU A 196 -14.09 -9.19 3.12
C LEU A 196 -15.20 -9.76 4.00
N GLU A 197 -15.01 -10.98 4.51
CA GLU A 197 -16.02 -11.72 5.25
C GLU A 197 -15.45 -12.48 6.46
N GLY A 198 -16.31 -13.24 7.13
CA GLY A 198 -15.98 -13.95 8.37
C GLY A 198 -16.32 -13.15 9.63
N SER A 199 -15.92 -13.69 10.78
CA SER A 199 -16.13 -13.10 12.10
C SER A 199 -14.96 -12.23 12.52
N LEU A 200 -15.22 -11.23 13.36
CA LEU A 200 -14.18 -10.37 13.93
C LEU A 200 -13.89 -10.78 15.38
N ASP A 201 -12.68 -11.27 15.63
CA ASP A 201 -12.19 -11.59 16.97
C ASP A 201 -11.21 -10.50 17.45
N PHE A 202 -11.60 -9.77 18.49
CA PHE A 202 -10.79 -8.70 19.06
C PHE A 202 -9.88 -9.14 20.22
N THR A 203 -9.94 -10.40 20.67
CA THR A 203 -9.23 -10.88 21.88
C THR A 203 -7.72 -10.74 21.86
N ARG A 204 -7.11 -10.67 20.67
CA ARG A 204 -5.64 -10.59 20.48
C ARG A 204 -5.24 -9.46 19.54
N LEU A 205 -6.00 -8.37 19.51
CA LEU A 205 -5.56 -7.18 18.80
C LEU A 205 -4.25 -6.65 19.39
N SER A 206 -3.41 -6.09 18.51
CA SER A 206 -2.20 -5.39 18.92
C SER A 206 -2.53 -4.31 19.96
N THR A 207 -1.75 -4.29 21.05
CA THR A 207 -1.89 -3.27 22.11
C THR A 207 -1.58 -1.86 21.62
N SER A 208 -0.93 -1.72 20.47
CA SER A 208 -0.67 -0.44 19.81
C SER A 208 -1.82 0.07 18.94
N MET A 209 -2.86 -0.75 18.70
CA MET A 209 -3.94 -0.45 17.77
C MET A 209 -4.79 0.74 18.24
N LYS A 210 -4.81 1.81 17.43
CA LYS A 210 -5.54 3.05 17.74
C LYS A 210 -6.80 3.22 16.93
N ALA A 211 -6.80 2.79 15.67
CA ALA A 211 -7.89 3.04 14.75
C ALA A 211 -8.10 1.88 13.78
N MET A 212 -9.34 1.43 13.67
CA MET A 212 -9.73 0.38 12.74
C MET A 212 -11.00 0.76 11.96
N ALA A 213 -10.91 0.71 10.63
CA ALA A 213 -12.01 0.93 9.73
C ALA A 213 -12.26 -0.30 8.86
N LEU A 214 -13.37 -1.00 9.11
CA LEU A 214 -13.80 -2.23 8.46
C LEU A 214 -15.16 -2.06 7.76
N SER A 215 -15.63 -0.82 7.62
CA SER A 215 -16.97 -0.52 7.13
C SER A 215 -17.23 -0.97 5.71
N GLU A 216 -18.47 -1.26 5.33
CA GLU A 216 -18.84 -1.61 3.94
C GLU A 216 -18.08 -2.87 3.49
N ASN A 217 -18.29 -3.96 4.22
CA ASN A 217 -17.78 -5.32 3.96
C ASN A 217 -18.91 -6.34 4.23
N ARG A 218 -18.58 -7.63 4.32
CA ARG A 218 -19.50 -8.73 4.65
C ARG A 218 -19.14 -9.43 5.96
N PHE A 219 -18.51 -8.72 6.91
CA PHE A 219 -18.23 -9.30 8.23
C PHE A 219 -19.52 -9.63 8.97
N SER A 220 -19.54 -10.74 9.70
CA SER A 220 -20.75 -11.29 10.30
C SER A 220 -20.51 -11.85 11.70
N GLY A 221 -21.58 -12.23 12.39
CA GLY A 221 -21.53 -12.72 13.76
C GLY A 221 -21.54 -11.59 14.80
N THR A 222 -21.15 -11.93 16.03
CA THR A 222 -21.11 -11.01 17.17
C THR A 222 -19.69 -10.48 17.39
N ILE A 223 -19.56 -9.27 17.92
CA ILE A 223 -18.28 -8.70 18.34
C ILE A 223 -18.35 -8.31 19.82
N ASP A 224 -17.22 -8.40 20.51
CA ASP A 224 -17.09 -8.01 21.92
C ASP A 224 -16.11 -6.83 22.05
N LEU A 225 -16.66 -5.66 22.34
CA LEU A 225 -15.88 -4.43 22.47
C LEU A 225 -15.07 -4.37 23.77
N GLY A 226 -15.34 -5.25 24.74
CA GLY A 226 -14.56 -5.38 25.97
C GLY A 226 -13.14 -5.90 25.73
N ASN A 227 -12.89 -6.54 24.58
CA ASN A 227 -11.58 -7.03 24.17
C ASN A 227 -10.75 -6.00 23.39
N LEU A 228 -11.29 -4.80 23.15
CA LEU A 228 -10.51 -3.75 22.48
C LEU A 228 -9.34 -3.29 23.37
N PRO A 229 -8.16 -3.03 22.79
CA PRO A 229 -7.04 -2.51 23.56
C PRO A 229 -7.34 -1.08 24.06
N GLU A 230 -6.78 -0.70 25.21
CA GLU A 230 -6.98 0.63 25.80
C GLU A 230 -6.55 1.79 24.89
N SER A 231 -5.64 1.53 23.95
CA SER A 231 -5.17 2.50 22.97
C SER A 231 -6.17 2.78 21.84
N MET A 232 -7.23 1.97 21.71
CA MET A 232 -8.24 2.08 20.67
C MET A 232 -9.12 3.31 20.88
N THR A 233 -9.08 4.22 19.92
CA THR A 233 -9.85 5.48 19.94
C THR A 233 -10.90 5.54 18.83
N PHE A 234 -10.75 4.74 17.78
CA PHE A 234 -11.66 4.73 16.63
C PHE A 234 -11.98 3.32 16.13
N LEU A 235 -13.26 2.97 16.06
CA LEU A 235 -13.75 1.74 15.45
C LEU A 235 -14.92 2.01 14.50
N ASN A 236 -14.77 1.64 13.24
CA ASN A 236 -15.83 1.78 12.26
C ASN A 236 -16.14 0.43 11.60
N VAL A 237 -17.30 -0.15 11.90
CA VAL A 237 -17.79 -1.42 11.35
C VAL A 237 -19.16 -1.25 10.69
N LYS A 238 -19.55 -0.01 10.33
CA LYS A 238 -20.82 0.27 9.65
C LYS A 238 -20.99 -0.58 8.38
N ASN A 239 -22.23 -0.85 7.98
CA ASN A 239 -22.57 -1.57 6.75
C ASN A 239 -21.83 -2.90 6.63
N ASN A 240 -22.13 -3.82 7.55
CA ASN A 240 -21.70 -5.21 7.55
C ASN A 240 -22.92 -6.09 7.89
N ALA A 241 -22.72 -7.37 8.16
CA ALA A 241 -23.73 -8.32 8.61
C ALA A 241 -23.55 -8.69 10.10
N LEU A 242 -23.08 -7.76 10.93
CA LEU A 242 -22.90 -7.99 12.36
C LEU A 242 -24.24 -8.08 13.09
N SER A 243 -24.25 -8.83 14.18
CA SER A 243 -25.45 -9.15 14.96
C SER A 243 -25.16 -9.14 16.46
N GLY A 244 -26.23 -9.20 17.26
CA GLY A 244 -26.16 -9.26 18.72
C GLY A 244 -26.22 -7.88 19.38
N THR A 245 -25.79 -7.80 20.64
CA THR A 245 -25.85 -6.58 21.45
C THR A 245 -24.45 -6.10 21.80
N LEU A 246 -24.16 -4.84 21.50
CA LEU A 246 -22.88 -4.21 21.83
C LEU A 246 -23.03 -3.23 22.97
N ARG A 247 -22.09 -3.28 23.92
CA ARG A 247 -21.89 -2.23 24.91
C ARG A 247 -20.68 -1.42 24.52
N VAL A 248 -20.89 -0.14 24.23
CA VAL A 248 -19.82 0.74 23.73
C VAL A 248 -19.01 1.29 24.90
N PRO A 249 -17.69 1.08 24.95
CA PRO A 249 -16.82 1.68 25.96
C PRO A 249 -16.83 3.22 25.88
N HIS A 250 -16.69 3.89 27.02
CA HIS A 250 -16.56 5.34 27.06
C HIS A 250 -15.31 5.82 26.29
N GLY A 251 -15.40 6.98 25.62
CA GLY A 251 -14.29 7.56 24.86
C GLY A 251 -14.02 6.92 23.49
N LEU A 252 -14.67 5.80 23.14
CA LEU A 252 -14.53 5.18 21.83
C LEU A 252 -15.36 5.92 20.77
N THR A 253 -14.69 6.56 19.81
CA THR A 253 -15.37 7.07 18.61
C THR A 253 -15.74 5.88 17.73
N SER A 254 -17.04 5.65 17.54
CA SER A 254 -17.51 4.44 16.86
C SER A 254 -18.63 4.68 15.85
N ARG A 255 -18.68 3.81 14.83
CA ARG A 255 -19.74 3.78 13.80
C ARG A 255 -20.18 2.34 13.55
N PHE A 256 -21.46 2.06 13.82
CA PHE A 256 -22.07 0.73 13.76
C PHE A 256 -23.28 0.65 12.81
N ASP A 257 -23.71 1.77 12.24
CA ASP A 257 -24.92 1.88 11.43
C ASP A 257 -24.94 0.90 10.25
N GLY A 258 -26.12 0.46 9.82
CA GLY A 258 -26.27 -0.44 8.67
C GLY A 258 -25.88 -1.90 8.94
N ASN A 259 -25.81 -2.31 10.22
CA ASN A 259 -25.85 -3.71 10.64
C ASN A 259 -27.25 -4.00 11.19
N GLU A 260 -28.14 -4.58 10.37
CA GLU A 260 -29.58 -4.65 10.68
C GLU A 260 -29.92 -5.46 11.95
N GLN A 261 -29.08 -6.44 12.30
CA GLN A 261 -29.29 -7.32 13.45
C GLN A 261 -28.48 -6.89 14.69
N LEU A 262 -27.86 -5.71 14.65
CA LEU A 262 -26.99 -5.22 15.71
C LEU A 262 -27.73 -4.20 16.59
N THR A 263 -27.83 -4.49 17.87
CA THR A 263 -28.34 -3.57 18.88
C THR A 263 -27.17 -2.89 19.58
N VAL A 264 -27.17 -1.55 19.65
CA VAL A 264 -26.11 -0.77 20.30
C VAL A 264 -26.63 -0.15 21.59
N GLU A 265 -26.10 -0.63 22.73
CA GLU A 265 -26.32 -0.06 24.05
C GLU A 265 -25.16 0.88 24.39
N ARG A 266 -25.45 2.18 24.55
CA ARG A 266 -24.48 3.12 25.08
C ARG A 266 -24.58 3.11 26.59
N ILE A 267 -23.46 2.87 27.28
CA ILE A 267 -23.42 2.99 28.73
C ILE A 267 -23.50 4.49 29.02
N GLU A 268 -24.66 4.95 29.51
CA GLU A 268 -24.82 6.29 30.06
C GLU A 268 -24.06 6.37 31.40
N GLU A 269 -23.40 7.51 31.65
CA GLU A 269 -22.71 7.80 32.91
C GLU A 269 -23.67 7.86 34.10
#